data_AF-A0A2D9N2P9-F1
#
_entry.id   AF-A0A2D9N2P9-F1
#
_cell.length_a   1.000
_cell.length_b   1.000
_cell.length_c   1.000
_cell.angle_alpha   90.00
_cell.angle_beta   90.00
_cell.angle_gamma   90.00
#
_symmetry.space_group_name_H-M   'P 1'
#
loop_
_entity.id
_entity.type
_entity.pdbx_description
1 polymer ?
#
loop_
_entity_poly.entity_id
_entity_poly.type
_entity_poly.pdbx_seq_one_letter_code
_entity_poly.pdbx_strand_id
1 'polypeptide(L)'
;MTPIKTTIHFRGRRGQRVGNPIVFTNKNGWVNPNPSRGYRYRYRRNNFDTSALDDKSFTRTIKGFLHGELAFCVMGDLESTKNVRIAKKGRSYFINGDKISLKNLVRLLQIIIYKMPKYKDSEEIDDDVCNFMETPTEITSAMVNKIKYTFFTSKKERVETLLDLERTGPDSVAIQLYTDIWFEMPFKQAVMFIRACQGSHNKYTAIPFQNLYHQSTGKFLTDSQEKIIEAFMIQNKSTNLVTKRSMELVEKLHKSFPNVHELTVNTGRPGASHGLYVRGPGACWMVITRHEKGKHVVTGRQDVQTICLEHIIPKDDEKMLTALKVFAKHGDKESFESWQKLLSKTYRIQINNTEDYFSSQIYSDGKNLYRSLGSICIDQTESRVSVGDQIASRVMVLINDKKNIDSVSTLRGYDKYFGKKRFEEDFKDGVLSLQNFKPSTKNVIDWLSGNKMS
;
A
#
# COMPACT_ATOMS: atom_id res chain seq x y z
N MET A 1 -21.46 -24.92 12.40
CA MET A 1 -21.71 -24.05 11.24
C MET A 1 -21.05 -24.66 10.02
N THR A 2 -21.85 -25.10 9.05
CA THR A 2 -21.38 -25.66 7.78
C THR A 2 -20.86 -24.51 6.91
N PRO A 3 -19.62 -24.55 6.39
CA PRO A 3 -19.11 -23.48 5.53
C PRO A 3 -19.95 -23.37 4.25
N ILE A 4 -20.33 -22.14 3.88
CA ILE A 4 -21.05 -21.86 2.63
C ILE A 4 -20.17 -22.32 1.46
N LYS A 5 -20.68 -23.26 0.66
CA LYS A 5 -20.10 -23.64 -0.63
C LYS A 5 -20.58 -22.63 -1.68
N THR A 6 -19.95 -21.46 -1.73
CA THR A 6 -20.25 -20.52 -2.82
C THR A 6 -19.65 -21.06 -4.12
N THR A 7 -20.46 -21.17 -5.17
CA THR A 7 -19.99 -21.61 -6.49
C THR A 7 -20.27 -20.51 -7.51
N ILE A 8 -19.23 -19.99 -8.16
CA ILE A 8 -19.39 -19.00 -9.22
C ILE A 8 -19.63 -19.71 -10.54
N HIS A 9 -20.84 -19.55 -11.11
CA HIS A 9 -21.18 -20.15 -12.40
C HIS A 9 -21.13 -19.11 -13.51
N PHE A 10 -20.41 -19.42 -14.58
CA PHE A 10 -20.40 -18.65 -15.83
C PHE A 10 -21.18 -19.41 -16.90
N ARG A 11 -22.20 -18.77 -17.49
CA ARG A 11 -22.93 -19.31 -18.66
C ARG A 11 -22.83 -18.34 -19.85
N GLY A 12 -22.49 -18.86 -21.03
CA GLY A 12 -22.65 -18.16 -22.31
C GLY A 12 -23.69 -18.83 -23.22
N ARG A 13 -23.97 -18.25 -24.39
CA ARG A 13 -24.98 -18.73 -25.36
C ARG A 13 -24.68 -20.14 -25.88
N ARG A 14 -25.73 -20.94 -26.11
CA ARG A 14 -25.67 -22.20 -26.89
C ARG A 14 -24.96 -21.93 -28.22
N GLY A 15 -23.83 -22.59 -28.46
CA GLY A 15 -23.09 -22.54 -29.73
C GLY A 15 -21.73 -21.83 -29.69
N GLN A 16 -21.38 -21.08 -28.65
CA GLN A 16 -20.00 -20.58 -28.46
C GLN A 16 -19.22 -21.52 -27.53
N ARG A 17 -18.01 -21.93 -27.94
CA ARG A 17 -17.05 -22.57 -27.04
C ARG A 17 -16.59 -21.54 -26.00
N VAL A 18 -17.34 -21.44 -24.91
CA VAL A 18 -16.92 -20.70 -23.73
C VAL A 18 -16.01 -21.61 -22.92
N GLY A 19 -14.85 -21.10 -22.49
CA GLY A 19 -13.98 -21.80 -21.55
C GLY A 19 -14.74 -22.18 -20.29
N ASN A 20 -14.33 -23.30 -19.66
CA ASN A 20 -14.98 -23.89 -18.49
C ASN A 20 -15.28 -22.86 -17.37
N PRO A 21 -16.37 -23.06 -16.61
CA PRO A 21 -16.71 -22.20 -15.47
C PRO A 21 -15.58 -22.16 -14.44
N ILE A 22 -15.28 -20.96 -13.92
CA ILE A 22 -14.33 -20.78 -12.83
C ILE A 22 -15.09 -20.91 -11.51
N VAL A 23 -14.85 -22.00 -10.82
CA VAL A 23 -15.45 -22.34 -9.52
C VAL A 23 -14.47 -21.93 -8.42
N PHE A 24 -14.86 -20.96 -7.58
CA PHE A 24 -14.12 -20.58 -6.37
C PHE A 24 -14.73 -21.27 -5.15
N THR A 25 -14.18 -22.39 -4.70
CA THR A 25 -14.65 -23.06 -3.47
C THR A 25 -13.81 -22.66 -2.27
N ASN A 26 -14.45 -22.36 -1.13
CA ASN A 26 -13.79 -22.30 0.18
C ASN A 26 -13.57 -23.72 0.74
N LYS A 27 -12.34 -23.96 1.21
CA LYS A 27 -11.79 -25.09 2.00
C LYS A 27 -12.57 -26.42 1.95
N ASN A 28 -12.00 -27.37 1.18
CA ASN A 28 -12.16 -28.84 1.23
C ASN A 28 -12.96 -29.55 0.10
N GLY A 29 -12.78 -29.23 -1.19
CA GLY A 29 -13.44 -30.04 -2.24
C GLY A 29 -12.82 -30.01 -3.64
N TRP A 30 -12.38 -31.19 -4.08
CA TRP A 30 -11.80 -31.62 -5.36
C TRP A 30 -12.36 -31.02 -6.66
N VAL A 31 -11.45 -30.75 -7.61
CA VAL A 31 -11.73 -30.40 -9.02
C VAL A 31 -11.65 -31.67 -9.88
N ASN A 32 -12.70 -31.94 -10.66
CA ASN A 32 -12.81 -33.08 -11.59
C ASN A 32 -11.66 -33.07 -12.65
N PRO A 33 -10.91 -34.17 -12.86
CA PRO A 33 -9.71 -34.16 -13.67
C PRO A 33 -9.98 -34.47 -15.17
N ASN A 34 -9.94 -33.39 -15.99
CA ASN A 34 -9.38 -33.35 -17.36
C ASN A 34 -10.16 -34.05 -18.51
N PRO A 35 -9.78 -33.91 -19.80
CA PRO A 35 -9.23 -32.78 -20.58
C PRO A 35 -9.84 -32.69 -22.00
N SER A 36 -9.99 -31.48 -22.56
CA SER A 36 -9.36 -31.19 -23.86
C SER A 36 -9.44 -29.70 -24.17
N ARG A 37 -8.31 -29.02 -23.92
CA ARG A 37 -8.01 -27.62 -24.31
C ARG A 37 -8.75 -26.54 -23.51
N GLY A 38 -8.37 -26.39 -22.24
CA GLY A 38 -8.69 -25.24 -21.40
C GLY A 38 -7.43 -24.66 -20.77
N TYR A 39 -7.37 -23.34 -20.61
CA TYR A 39 -6.28 -22.63 -19.93
C TYR A 39 -6.07 -23.21 -18.52
N ARG A 40 -4.89 -23.79 -18.27
CA ARG A 40 -4.52 -24.31 -16.94
C ARG A 40 -4.17 -23.14 -16.03
N TYR A 41 -5.08 -22.74 -15.15
CA TYR A 41 -4.67 -22.10 -13.90
C TYR A 41 -4.24 -23.22 -12.93
N ARG A 42 -2.93 -23.33 -12.68
CA ARG A 42 -2.41 -24.21 -11.62
C ARG A 42 -2.76 -23.61 -10.27
N TYR A 43 -3.76 -24.18 -9.62
CA TYR A 43 -3.97 -24.05 -8.19
C TYR A 43 -2.77 -24.74 -7.49
N ARG A 44 -1.73 -23.97 -7.13
CA ARG A 44 -0.66 -24.48 -6.26
C ARG A 44 -1.21 -24.49 -4.84
N ARG A 45 -1.31 -25.70 -4.27
CA ARG A 45 -1.96 -26.07 -3.00
C ARG A 45 -1.65 -25.24 -1.75
N ASN A 46 -0.73 -24.27 -1.79
CA ASN A 46 -0.25 -23.52 -0.61
C ASN A 46 -0.05 -21.99 -0.83
N ASN A 47 -0.67 -21.37 -1.85
CA ASN A 47 -0.58 -19.91 -2.03
C ASN A 47 -1.98 -19.29 -2.08
N PHE A 48 -2.35 -18.53 -1.05
CA PHE A 48 -3.37 -17.49 -1.17
C PHE A 48 -2.81 -16.41 -2.08
N ASP A 49 -3.17 -16.44 -3.36
CA ASP A 49 -2.79 -15.42 -4.33
C ASP A 49 -3.74 -14.24 -4.19
N THR A 50 -3.34 -13.25 -3.39
CA THR A 50 -4.08 -11.99 -3.21
C THR A 50 -3.86 -11.00 -4.37
N SER A 51 -3.07 -11.35 -5.39
CA SER A 51 -2.88 -10.49 -6.59
C SER A 51 -4.16 -10.28 -7.39
N ALA A 52 -5.17 -11.13 -7.20
CA ALA A 52 -6.52 -10.94 -7.73
C ALA A 52 -7.28 -9.76 -7.10
N LEU A 53 -6.75 -9.10 -6.07
CA LEU A 53 -7.35 -7.94 -5.41
C LEU A 53 -6.68 -6.61 -5.76
N ASP A 54 -5.64 -6.59 -6.59
CA ASP A 54 -5.16 -5.33 -7.16
C ASP A 54 -6.27 -4.76 -8.05
N ASP A 55 -6.63 -3.50 -7.83
CA ASP A 55 -7.78 -2.84 -8.45
C ASP A 55 -7.73 -2.93 -10.00
N LYS A 56 -6.54 -2.89 -10.60
CA LYS A 56 -6.33 -2.99 -12.06
C LYS A 56 -6.38 -4.43 -12.56
N SER A 57 -5.82 -5.40 -11.84
CA SER A 57 -5.82 -6.82 -12.18
C SER A 57 -7.19 -7.45 -11.98
N PHE A 58 -7.86 -7.10 -10.89
CA PHE A 58 -9.25 -7.43 -10.62
C PHE A 58 -10.17 -6.82 -11.69
N THR A 59 -10.03 -5.52 -11.95
CA THR A 59 -10.76 -4.83 -13.02
C THR A 59 -10.50 -5.47 -14.39
N ARG A 60 -9.26 -5.82 -14.72
CA ARG A 60 -8.90 -6.46 -16.00
C ARG A 60 -9.51 -7.86 -16.12
N THR A 61 -9.48 -8.62 -15.03
CA THR A 61 -10.05 -9.97 -14.92
C THR A 61 -11.57 -9.91 -15.09
N ILE A 62 -12.26 -9.04 -14.34
CA ILE A 62 -13.70 -8.81 -14.48
C ILE A 62 -14.05 -8.30 -15.87
N LYS A 63 -13.30 -7.32 -16.41
CA LYS A 63 -13.52 -6.82 -17.77
C LYS A 63 -13.38 -7.95 -18.80
N GLY A 64 -12.37 -8.81 -18.66
CA GLY A 64 -12.18 -9.99 -19.49
C GLY A 64 -13.37 -10.95 -19.45
N PHE A 65 -13.93 -11.22 -18.27
CA PHE A 65 -15.13 -12.05 -18.14
C PHE A 65 -16.38 -11.40 -18.74
N LEU A 66 -16.54 -10.10 -18.51
CA LEU A 66 -17.69 -9.35 -19.00
C LEU A 66 -17.50 -8.89 -20.45
N HIS A 67 -16.53 -9.38 -21.22
CA HIS A 67 -16.38 -9.00 -22.63
C HIS A 67 -17.40 -9.69 -23.55
N GLY A 68 -17.97 -10.84 -23.16
CA GLY A 68 -19.04 -11.51 -23.90
C GLY A 68 -20.37 -10.73 -23.95
N GLU A 69 -21.24 -11.04 -24.92
CA GLU A 69 -22.56 -10.37 -25.09
C GLU A 69 -23.59 -10.75 -24.01
N LEU A 70 -23.35 -11.85 -23.29
CA LEU A 70 -24.15 -12.38 -22.19
C LEU A 70 -23.20 -13.09 -21.22
N ALA A 71 -22.82 -12.42 -20.14
CA ALA A 71 -22.09 -13.01 -19.04
C ALA A 71 -23.02 -13.04 -17.83
N PHE A 72 -23.35 -14.24 -17.35
CA PHE A 72 -24.06 -14.45 -16.09
C PHE A 72 -23.07 -14.91 -15.02
N CYS A 73 -23.05 -14.24 -13.88
CA CYS A 73 -22.34 -14.67 -12.67
C CYS A 73 -23.37 -14.79 -11.55
N VAL A 74 -23.32 -15.91 -10.83
CA VAL A 74 -24.18 -16.22 -9.69
C VAL A 74 -23.26 -16.40 -8.50
N MET A 75 -23.44 -15.62 -7.43
CA MET A 75 -22.75 -15.81 -6.16
C MET A 75 -23.79 -16.16 -5.08
N GLY A 76 -23.71 -17.38 -4.57
CA GLY A 76 -24.57 -17.91 -3.51
C GLY A 76 -24.69 -19.43 -3.57
N ASP A 77 -25.69 -19.97 -2.88
CA ASP A 77 -26.06 -21.38 -2.97
C ASP A 77 -26.87 -21.61 -4.26
N LEU A 78 -26.53 -22.65 -5.03
CA LEU A 78 -27.26 -23.04 -6.25
C LEU A 78 -28.71 -23.40 -5.95
N GLU A 79 -28.99 -23.88 -4.74
CA GLU A 79 -30.32 -24.26 -4.29
C GLU A 79 -31.12 -23.06 -3.71
N SER A 80 -30.47 -21.92 -3.44
CA SER A 80 -31.16 -20.72 -2.97
C SER A 80 -31.69 -19.86 -4.13
N THR A 81 -32.87 -19.29 -3.95
CA THR A 81 -33.42 -18.28 -4.86
C THR A 81 -32.70 -16.92 -4.73
N LYS A 82 -31.95 -16.74 -3.64
CA LYS A 82 -31.24 -15.51 -3.21
C LYS A 82 -29.77 -15.57 -3.62
N ASN A 83 -29.50 -15.09 -4.83
CA ASN A 83 -28.21 -15.20 -5.49
C ASN A 83 -27.88 -13.85 -6.12
N VAL A 84 -26.65 -13.36 -5.95
CA VAL A 84 -26.20 -12.14 -6.66
C VAL A 84 -26.00 -12.48 -8.13
N ARG A 85 -26.88 -11.96 -8.98
CA ARG A 85 -26.90 -12.19 -10.43
C ARG A 85 -26.32 -11.01 -11.16
N ILE A 86 -25.16 -11.19 -11.78
CA ILE A 86 -24.56 -10.15 -12.63
C ILE A 86 -24.84 -10.51 -14.07
N ALA A 87 -25.37 -9.56 -14.84
CA ALA A 87 -25.63 -9.72 -16.27
C ALA A 87 -25.01 -8.57 -17.07
N LYS A 88 -24.59 -8.86 -18.30
CA LYS A 88 -24.27 -7.84 -19.31
C LYS A 88 -25.24 -7.97 -20.47
N LYS A 89 -25.82 -6.86 -20.90
CA LYS A 89 -26.68 -6.76 -22.09
C LYS A 89 -26.21 -5.59 -22.95
N GLY A 90 -25.59 -5.91 -24.08
CA GLY A 90 -24.95 -4.92 -24.95
C GLY A 90 -23.82 -4.16 -24.23
N ARG A 91 -23.93 -2.83 -24.11
CA ARG A 91 -22.98 -1.97 -23.38
C ARG A 91 -23.31 -1.75 -21.91
N SER A 92 -24.45 -2.28 -21.43
CA SER A 92 -24.93 -2.06 -20.06
C SER A 92 -24.67 -3.28 -19.17
N TYR A 93 -24.39 -3.01 -17.90
CA TYR A 93 -24.22 -4.01 -16.86
C TYR A 93 -25.40 -3.96 -15.91
N PHE A 94 -25.74 -5.11 -15.34
CA PHE A 94 -26.87 -5.29 -14.44
C PHE A 94 -26.45 -6.16 -13.26
N ILE A 95 -26.98 -5.87 -12.08
CA ILE A 95 -26.89 -6.72 -10.90
C ILE A 95 -28.28 -6.90 -10.32
N ASN A 96 -28.70 -8.16 -10.09
CA ASN A 96 -30.05 -8.53 -9.66
C ASN A 96 -31.20 -7.95 -10.51
N GLY A 97 -30.91 -7.56 -11.76
CA GLY A 97 -31.87 -6.94 -12.68
C GLY A 97 -31.71 -5.42 -12.80
N ASP A 98 -31.03 -4.77 -11.85
CA ASP A 98 -30.83 -3.33 -11.83
C ASP A 98 -29.58 -2.89 -12.59
N LYS A 99 -29.70 -1.81 -13.35
CA LYS A 99 -28.63 -1.29 -14.18
C LYS A 99 -27.53 -0.67 -13.31
N ILE A 100 -26.28 -1.08 -13.54
CA ILE A 100 -25.11 -0.61 -12.80
C ILE A 100 -24.00 -0.17 -13.77
N SER A 101 -23.20 0.84 -13.40
CA SER A 101 -22.01 1.20 -14.19
C SER A 101 -20.89 0.18 -13.97
N LEU A 102 -20.02 -0.03 -14.98
CA LEU A 102 -18.88 -0.94 -14.83
C LEU A 102 -17.99 -0.58 -13.63
N LYS A 103 -17.77 0.72 -13.40
CA LYS A 103 -16.97 1.22 -12.27
C LYS A 103 -17.59 0.82 -10.92
N ASN A 104 -18.90 0.95 -10.79
CA ASN A 104 -19.62 0.58 -9.56
C ASN A 104 -19.71 -0.93 -9.39
N LEU A 105 -19.88 -1.69 -10.48
CA LEU A 105 -19.88 -3.15 -10.44
C LEU A 105 -18.56 -3.72 -9.93
N VAL A 106 -17.43 -3.17 -10.41
CA VAL A 106 -16.10 -3.57 -9.92
C VAL A 106 -15.97 -3.29 -8.42
N ARG A 107 -16.36 -2.11 -7.96
CA ARG A 107 -16.30 -1.73 -6.54
C ARG A 107 -17.16 -2.63 -5.66
N LEU A 108 -18.39 -2.92 -6.09
CA LEU A 108 -19.28 -3.83 -5.37
C LEU A 108 -18.67 -5.23 -5.25
N LEU A 109 -18.12 -5.74 -6.35
CA LEU A 109 -17.47 -7.04 -6.35
C LEU A 109 -16.23 -7.08 -5.43
N GLN A 110 -15.49 -5.98 -5.28
CA GLN A 110 -14.41 -5.90 -4.29
C GLN A 110 -14.93 -5.98 -2.85
N ILE A 111 -16.02 -5.26 -2.55
CA ILE A 111 -16.64 -5.28 -1.23
C ILE A 111 -17.10 -6.69 -0.88
N ILE A 112 -17.84 -7.34 -1.79
CA ILE A 112 -18.34 -8.70 -1.61
C ILE A 112 -17.19 -9.67 -1.41
N ILE A 113 -16.15 -9.64 -2.25
CA ILE A 113 -15.00 -10.56 -2.13
C ILE A 113 -14.22 -10.33 -0.83
N TYR A 114 -14.03 -9.07 -0.44
CA TYR A 114 -13.32 -8.72 0.80
C TYR A 114 -14.09 -9.18 2.05
N LYS A 115 -15.42 -8.99 2.06
CA LYS A 115 -16.29 -9.43 3.15
C LYS A 115 -16.67 -10.90 3.07
N MET A 116 -16.36 -11.59 1.96
CA MET A 116 -16.76 -12.98 1.71
C MET A 116 -16.46 -13.97 2.85
N PRO A 117 -15.28 -13.91 3.51
CA PRO A 117 -14.98 -14.80 4.63
C PRO A 117 -15.80 -14.50 5.90
N LYS A 118 -16.47 -13.35 5.97
CA LYS A 118 -17.22 -12.85 7.13
C LYS A 118 -18.72 -13.07 7.01
N TYR A 119 -19.25 -13.27 5.80
CA TYR A 119 -20.67 -13.49 5.60
C TYR A 119 -21.12 -14.80 6.24
N LYS A 120 -22.20 -14.73 7.02
CA LYS A 120 -22.80 -15.90 7.68
C LYS A 120 -23.81 -16.63 6.79
N ASP A 121 -24.47 -15.90 5.91
CA ASP A 121 -25.50 -16.39 5.00
C ASP A 121 -25.55 -15.54 3.73
N SER A 122 -26.42 -15.93 2.79
CA SER A 122 -26.64 -15.18 1.54
C SER A 122 -27.44 -13.89 1.75
N GLU A 123 -28.12 -13.71 2.88
CA GLU A 123 -28.91 -12.50 3.17
C GLU A 123 -27.98 -11.33 3.46
N GLU A 124 -26.90 -11.54 4.23
CA GLU A 124 -25.90 -10.49 4.47
C GLU A 124 -25.22 -10.01 3.15
N ILE A 125 -25.11 -10.88 2.14
CA ILE A 125 -24.58 -10.53 0.81
C ILE A 125 -25.59 -9.69 0.02
N ASP A 126 -26.85 -10.14 -0.02
CA ASP A 126 -27.92 -9.41 -0.70
C ASP A 126 -28.15 -8.04 -0.05
N ASP A 127 -28.09 -7.96 1.29
CA ASP A 127 -28.13 -6.71 2.04
C ASP A 127 -26.99 -5.80 1.59
N ASP A 128 -25.74 -6.26 1.56
CA ASP A 128 -24.62 -5.45 1.10
C ASP A 128 -24.74 -5.02 -0.38
N VAL A 129 -25.34 -5.85 -1.25
CA VAL A 129 -25.64 -5.50 -2.65
C VAL A 129 -26.70 -4.42 -2.73
N CYS A 130 -27.84 -4.59 -2.07
CA CYS A 130 -28.92 -3.61 -2.00
C CYS A 130 -28.38 -2.30 -1.41
N ASN A 131 -27.68 -2.38 -0.29
CA ASN A 131 -27.03 -1.27 0.38
C ASN A 131 -26.10 -0.50 -0.56
N PHE A 132 -25.26 -1.19 -1.33
CA PHE A 132 -24.35 -0.55 -2.28
C PHE A 132 -25.09 0.06 -3.48
N MET A 133 -26.10 -0.62 -3.99
CA MET A 133 -26.89 -0.15 -5.13
C MET A 133 -27.72 1.08 -4.80
N GLU A 134 -28.21 1.15 -3.56
CA GLU A 134 -29.01 2.25 -3.03
C GLU A 134 -28.14 3.42 -2.56
N THR A 135 -26.89 3.17 -2.15
CA THR A 135 -26.00 4.20 -1.62
C THR A 135 -25.30 4.98 -2.75
N PRO A 136 -25.44 6.32 -2.80
CA PRO A 136 -24.69 7.16 -3.72
C PRO A 136 -23.18 6.96 -3.63
N THR A 137 -22.50 6.96 -4.78
CA THR A 137 -21.05 6.70 -4.86
C THR A 137 -20.19 7.65 -4.02
N GLU A 138 -20.64 8.88 -3.86
CA GLU A 138 -20.00 9.91 -3.05
C GLU A 138 -20.03 9.53 -1.57
N ILE A 139 -21.14 8.96 -1.10
CA ILE A 139 -21.31 8.49 0.28
C ILE A 139 -20.42 7.28 0.52
N THR A 140 -20.45 6.27 -0.36
CA THR A 140 -19.58 5.09 -0.24
C THR A 140 -18.10 5.48 -0.22
N SER A 141 -17.71 6.46 -1.04
CA SER A 141 -16.35 6.99 -1.04
C SER A 141 -16.00 7.74 0.24
N ALA A 142 -16.94 8.50 0.81
CA ALA A 142 -16.75 9.25 2.03
C ALA A 142 -16.68 8.36 3.28
N MET A 143 -17.40 7.23 3.33
CA MET A 143 -17.29 6.25 4.41
C MET A 143 -15.87 5.68 4.53
N VAL A 144 -15.19 5.48 3.40
CA VAL A 144 -13.82 4.94 3.39
C VAL A 144 -12.79 6.02 3.65
N ASN A 145 -12.94 7.18 3.01
CA ASN A 145 -11.90 8.21 2.95
C ASN A 145 -12.13 9.41 3.89
N LYS A 146 -13.21 9.38 4.67
CA LYS A 146 -13.71 10.53 5.47
C LYS A 146 -14.09 11.74 4.61
N ILE A 147 -14.78 12.70 5.21
CA ILE A 147 -15.14 13.97 4.55
C ILE A 147 -14.12 15.04 4.94
N LYS A 148 -13.44 15.62 3.94
CA LYS A 148 -12.56 16.77 4.13
C LYS A 148 -13.39 18.04 4.26
N TYR A 149 -13.59 18.51 5.48
CA TYR A 149 -14.41 19.67 5.80
C TYR A 149 -13.55 20.88 6.16
N THR A 150 -13.95 22.07 5.71
CA THR A 150 -13.29 23.33 6.03
C THR A 150 -14.26 24.21 6.80
N PHE A 151 -13.84 24.72 7.96
CA PHE A 151 -14.60 25.67 8.76
C PHE A 151 -13.73 26.86 9.18
N PHE A 152 -14.39 27.91 9.66
CA PHE A 152 -13.73 29.07 10.25
C PHE A 152 -13.82 28.97 11.77
N THR A 153 -12.68 29.14 12.45
CA THR A 153 -12.63 29.20 13.91
C THR A 153 -13.26 30.48 14.43
N SER A 154 -13.51 30.51 15.74
CA SER A 154 -13.84 31.74 16.48
C SER A 154 -12.90 32.93 16.17
N LYS A 155 -11.65 32.66 15.80
CA LYS A 155 -10.63 33.67 15.41
C LYS A 155 -10.63 34.02 13.91
N LYS A 156 -11.61 33.53 13.15
CA LYS A 156 -11.70 33.67 11.68
C LYS A 156 -10.56 33.01 10.91
N GLU A 157 -9.85 32.07 11.53
CA GLU A 157 -8.84 31.26 10.85
C GLU A 157 -9.52 30.11 10.12
N ARG A 158 -9.13 29.89 8.87
CA ARG A 158 -9.60 28.76 8.07
C ARG A 158 -8.89 27.48 8.48
N VAL A 159 -9.64 26.49 8.95
CA VAL A 159 -9.11 25.18 9.37
C VAL A 159 -9.75 24.06 8.56
N GLU A 160 -8.94 23.08 8.21
CA GLU A 160 -9.37 21.87 7.52
C GLU A 160 -9.29 20.66 8.45
N THR A 161 -10.35 19.85 8.46
CA THR A 161 -10.51 18.68 9.32
C THR A 161 -11.12 17.51 8.54
N LEU A 162 -11.06 16.31 9.11
CA LEU A 162 -11.68 15.11 8.55
C LEU A 162 -12.86 14.67 9.43
N LEU A 163 -14.04 14.57 8.83
CA LEU A 163 -15.25 14.10 9.50
C LEU A 163 -15.52 12.64 9.13
N ASP A 164 -15.87 11.84 10.12
CA ASP A 164 -16.34 10.47 9.92
C ASP A 164 -17.80 10.48 9.43
N LEU A 165 -18.15 9.47 8.63
CA LEU A 165 -19.50 9.27 8.11
C LEU A 165 -19.88 7.80 8.26
N GLU A 166 -21.03 7.56 8.86
CA GLU A 166 -21.61 6.23 9.05
C GLU A 166 -23.05 6.21 8.53
N ARG A 167 -23.52 5.04 8.13
CA ARG A 167 -24.90 4.87 7.69
C ARG A 167 -25.78 4.58 8.90
N THR A 168 -26.89 5.30 9.02
CA THR A 168 -27.84 5.18 10.13
C THR A 168 -29.18 4.60 9.71
N GLY A 169 -29.50 4.64 8.41
CA GLY A 169 -30.75 4.12 7.87
C GLY A 169 -30.66 3.77 6.38
N PRO A 170 -31.79 3.35 5.76
CA PRO A 170 -31.81 2.95 4.34
C PRO A 170 -31.38 4.09 3.41
N ASP A 171 -31.75 5.33 3.73
CA ASP A 171 -31.49 6.53 2.92
C ASP A 171 -30.86 7.67 3.75
N SER A 172 -30.26 7.35 4.90
CA SER A 172 -29.66 8.34 5.80
C SER A 172 -28.27 7.95 6.29
N VAL A 173 -27.46 8.97 6.57
CA VAL A 173 -26.13 8.86 7.14
C VAL A 173 -25.98 9.84 8.29
N ALA A 174 -25.15 9.49 9.27
CA ALA A 174 -24.69 10.40 10.30
C ALA A 174 -23.24 10.81 10.05
N ILE A 175 -22.94 12.07 10.31
CA ILE A 175 -21.61 12.66 10.21
C ILE A 175 -21.15 13.09 11.61
N GLN A 176 -19.94 12.71 11.99
CA GLN A 176 -19.41 12.98 13.32
C GLN A 176 -18.77 14.38 13.40
N LEU A 177 -19.16 15.18 14.40
CA LEU A 177 -18.50 16.44 14.76
C LEU A 177 -17.55 16.26 15.95
N TYR A 178 -17.96 15.46 16.94
CA TYR A 178 -17.22 15.14 18.15
C TYR A 178 -17.62 13.73 18.64
N THR A 179 -16.86 13.13 19.55
CA THR A 179 -16.98 11.72 19.99
C THR A 179 -18.43 11.21 20.03
N ASP A 180 -19.32 11.95 20.68
CA ASP A 180 -20.74 11.58 20.86
C ASP A 180 -21.71 12.57 20.20
N ILE A 181 -21.21 13.46 19.34
CA ILE A 181 -22.03 14.46 18.65
C ILE A 181 -22.01 14.16 17.16
N TRP A 182 -23.12 13.59 16.72
CA TRP A 182 -23.40 13.22 15.35
C TRP A 182 -24.60 14.02 14.83
N PHE A 183 -24.58 14.33 13.55
CA PHE A 183 -25.76 14.90 12.88
C PHE A 183 -26.14 14.03 11.70
N GLU A 184 -27.43 13.73 11.60
CA GLU A 184 -27.98 12.86 10.57
C GLU A 184 -28.44 13.67 9.37
N MET A 185 -28.23 13.12 8.17
CA MET A 185 -28.64 13.72 6.91
C MET A 185 -29.16 12.64 5.95
N PRO A 186 -30.25 12.92 5.21
CA PRO A 186 -30.64 12.08 4.09
C PRO A 186 -29.56 12.04 3.01
N PHE A 187 -29.44 10.94 2.29
CA PHE A 187 -28.43 10.72 1.25
C PHE A 187 -28.32 11.87 0.26
N LYS A 188 -29.46 12.39 -0.22
CA LYS A 188 -29.49 13.53 -1.15
C LYS A 188 -28.77 14.75 -0.58
N GLN A 189 -28.95 15.02 0.71
CA GLN A 189 -28.32 16.14 1.39
C GLN A 189 -26.84 15.86 1.68
N ALA A 190 -26.51 14.64 2.13
CA ALA A 190 -25.12 14.23 2.36
C ALA A 190 -24.27 14.30 1.09
N VAL A 191 -24.80 13.89 -0.07
CA VAL A 191 -24.12 14.05 -1.36
C VAL A 191 -23.86 15.53 -1.68
N MET A 192 -24.84 16.40 -1.46
CA MET A 192 -24.65 17.85 -1.67
C MET A 192 -23.59 18.41 -0.72
N PHE A 193 -23.59 17.99 0.54
CA PHE A 193 -22.59 18.36 1.54
C PHE A 193 -21.18 17.91 1.11
N ILE A 194 -21.00 16.63 0.77
CA ILE A 194 -19.72 16.07 0.30
C ILE A 194 -19.21 16.83 -0.93
N ARG A 195 -20.08 17.12 -1.90
CA ARG A 195 -19.72 17.90 -3.09
C ARG A 195 -19.33 19.34 -2.76
N ALA A 196 -19.98 19.96 -1.77
CA ALA A 196 -19.61 21.30 -1.29
C ALA A 196 -18.21 21.31 -0.67
N CYS A 197 -17.91 20.30 0.15
CA CYS A 197 -16.58 20.07 0.72
C CYS A 197 -15.50 19.84 -0.35
N GLN A 198 -15.88 19.30 -1.51
CA GLN A 198 -14.99 19.10 -2.67
C GLN A 198 -14.88 20.33 -3.59
N GLY A 199 -15.51 21.46 -3.24
CA GLY A 199 -15.41 22.72 -3.97
C GLY A 199 -16.62 23.07 -4.84
N SER A 200 -17.72 22.30 -4.78
CA SER A 200 -18.96 22.69 -5.46
C SER A 200 -19.64 23.86 -4.74
N HIS A 201 -20.22 24.78 -5.49
CA HIS A 201 -21.03 25.87 -4.93
C HIS A 201 -22.49 25.43 -4.72
N ASN A 202 -22.91 25.26 -3.47
CA ASN A 202 -24.29 24.97 -3.09
C ASN A 202 -24.58 25.47 -1.66
N LYS A 203 -25.77 25.19 -1.11
CA LYS A 203 -26.19 25.67 0.23
C LYS A 203 -25.30 25.21 1.40
N TYR A 204 -24.45 24.21 1.19
CA TYR A 204 -23.50 23.70 2.17
C TYR A 204 -22.07 24.25 1.98
N THR A 205 -21.85 25.13 1.00
CA THR A 205 -20.54 25.76 0.80
C THR A 205 -20.22 26.66 1.99
N ALA A 206 -19.08 26.41 2.64
CA ALA A 206 -18.62 27.15 3.82
C ALA A 206 -19.64 27.22 4.98
N ILE A 207 -20.53 26.24 5.07
CA ILE A 207 -21.50 26.16 6.17
C ILE A 207 -20.77 25.93 7.50
N PRO A 208 -21.03 26.73 8.55
CA PRO A 208 -20.50 26.48 9.90
C PRO A 208 -21.04 25.17 10.49
N PHE A 209 -20.25 24.50 11.30
CA PHE A 209 -20.65 23.23 11.93
C PHE A 209 -21.84 23.41 12.88
N GLN A 210 -21.94 24.57 13.53
CA GLN A 210 -23.12 24.98 14.31
C GLN A 210 -24.41 24.92 13.46
N ASN A 211 -24.33 25.43 12.22
CA ASN A 211 -25.46 25.46 11.31
C ASN A 211 -25.76 24.06 10.76
N LEU A 212 -24.75 23.21 10.54
CA LEU A 212 -24.96 21.80 10.17
C LEU A 212 -25.72 21.06 11.27
N TYR A 213 -25.27 21.22 12.52
CA TYR A 213 -25.91 20.59 13.67
C TYR A 213 -27.35 21.07 13.86
N HIS A 214 -27.57 22.39 13.73
CA HIS A 214 -28.91 22.98 13.84
C HIS A 214 -29.85 22.54 12.72
N GLN A 215 -29.37 22.47 11.47
CA GLN A 215 -30.19 22.00 10.34
C GLN A 215 -30.64 20.55 10.49
N SER A 216 -29.83 19.72 11.15
CA SER A 216 -30.14 18.31 11.37
C SER A 216 -31.03 18.08 12.60
N THR A 217 -30.72 18.75 13.72
CA THR A 217 -31.34 18.46 15.02
C THR A 217 -32.39 19.47 15.46
N GLY A 218 -32.49 20.62 14.80
CA GLY A 218 -33.31 21.76 15.22
C GLY A 218 -32.78 22.49 16.46
N LYS A 219 -31.63 22.07 17.02
CA LYS A 219 -31.03 22.63 18.24
C LYS A 219 -29.69 23.28 17.94
N PHE A 220 -29.36 24.33 18.68
CA PHE A 220 -28.01 24.90 18.66
C PHE A 220 -27.12 24.17 19.67
N LEU A 221 -25.83 24.04 19.37
CA LEU A 221 -24.85 23.62 20.38
C LEU A 221 -24.69 24.75 21.39
N THR A 222 -24.39 24.40 22.64
CA THR A 222 -24.04 25.39 23.66
C THR A 222 -22.64 25.95 23.40
N ASP A 223 -22.33 27.15 23.89
CA ASP A 223 -21.00 27.78 23.76
C ASP A 223 -19.86 26.86 24.25
N SER A 224 -20.12 26.07 25.29
CA SER A 224 -19.16 25.09 25.81
C SER A 224 -18.95 23.94 24.82
N GLN A 225 -20.02 23.40 24.23
CA GLN A 225 -19.93 22.35 23.22
C GLN A 225 -19.24 22.84 21.96
N GLU A 226 -19.54 24.06 21.51
CA GLU A 226 -18.93 24.66 20.33
C GLU A 226 -17.40 24.78 20.48
N LYS A 227 -16.92 25.26 21.65
CA LYS A 227 -15.48 25.33 21.95
C LYS A 227 -14.81 23.95 21.97
N ILE A 228 -15.47 22.94 22.53
CA ILE A 228 -14.95 21.57 22.59
C ILE A 228 -14.87 20.97 21.19
N ILE A 229 -15.93 21.13 20.39
CA ILE A 229 -15.98 20.66 19.00
C ILE A 229 -14.93 21.38 18.15
N GLU A 230 -14.78 22.71 18.27
CA GLU A 230 -13.74 23.47 17.59
C GLU A 230 -12.34 22.94 17.94
N ALA A 231 -12.04 22.78 19.23
CA ALA A 231 -10.75 22.24 19.69
C ALA A 231 -10.49 20.83 19.16
N PHE A 232 -11.51 19.96 19.19
CA PHE A 232 -11.43 18.61 18.65
C PHE A 232 -11.19 18.60 17.14
N MET A 233 -11.93 19.41 16.37
CA MET A 233 -11.76 19.50 14.91
C MET A 233 -10.39 20.08 14.53
N ILE A 234 -9.87 21.04 15.31
CA ILE A 234 -8.49 21.55 15.18
C ILE A 234 -7.46 20.45 15.48
N GLN A 235 -7.72 19.58 16.45
CA GLN A 235 -6.86 18.46 16.78
C GLN A 235 -6.93 17.35 15.70
N ASN A 236 -8.12 17.10 15.15
CA ASN A 236 -8.39 16.20 14.04
C ASN A 236 -7.99 16.78 12.66
N LYS A 237 -7.01 17.69 12.63
CA LYS A 237 -6.38 18.14 11.39
C LYS A 237 -5.95 16.94 10.55
N SER A 238 -6.34 16.98 9.27
CA SER A 238 -6.09 15.93 8.27
C SER A 238 -4.63 15.48 8.21
N THR A 239 -3.71 16.37 8.56
CA THR A 239 -2.26 16.14 8.57
C THR A 239 -1.76 15.32 9.79
N ASN A 240 -2.18 15.63 11.02
CA ASN A 240 -1.55 15.04 12.21
C ASN A 240 -2.06 13.61 12.50
N LEU A 241 -3.37 13.39 12.38
CA LEU A 241 -3.97 12.06 12.60
C LEU A 241 -3.51 11.06 11.53
N VAL A 242 -3.46 11.49 10.27
CA VAL A 242 -3.01 10.63 9.15
C VAL A 242 -1.52 10.34 9.28
N THR A 243 -0.69 11.30 9.70
CA THR A 243 0.75 11.03 9.98
C THR A 243 0.92 10.08 11.13
N LYS A 244 0.21 10.31 12.24
CA LYS A 244 0.33 9.47 13.43
C LYS A 244 -0.09 8.04 13.10
N ARG A 245 -1.24 7.85 12.44
CA ARG A 245 -1.73 6.53 12.00
C ARG A 245 -0.83 5.85 10.97
N SER A 246 -0.30 6.61 10.00
CA SER A 246 0.58 6.04 8.97
C SER A 246 1.97 5.71 9.51
N MET A 247 2.49 6.46 10.49
CA MET A 247 3.73 6.11 11.19
C MET A 247 3.53 4.97 12.19
N GLU A 248 2.38 4.89 12.87
CA GLU A 248 1.99 3.71 13.65
C GLU A 248 1.93 2.45 12.79
N LEU A 249 1.49 2.56 11.53
CA LEU A 249 1.53 1.46 10.56
C LEU A 249 2.97 1.02 10.26
N VAL A 250 3.87 1.96 10.02
CA VAL A 250 5.31 1.69 9.80
C VAL A 250 5.93 0.99 11.02
N GLU A 251 5.62 1.46 12.23
CA GLU A 251 6.10 0.85 13.47
C GLU A 251 5.55 -0.58 13.66
N LYS A 252 4.26 -0.78 13.34
CA LYS A 252 3.65 -2.11 13.37
C LYS A 252 4.29 -3.07 12.38
N LEU A 253 4.72 -2.62 11.20
CA LEU A 253 5.35 -3.49 10.21
C LEU A 253 6.66 -4.09 10.73
N HIS A 254 7.53 -3.27 11.33
CA HIS A 254 8.76 -3.76 11.95
C HIS A 254 8.46 -4.78 13.07
N LYS A 255 7.47 -4.50 13.92
CA LYS A 255 7.08 -5.42 15.02
C LYS A 255 6.42 -6.71 14.53
N SER A 256 5.70 -6.66 13.41
CA SER A 256 4.92 -7.80 12.91
C SER A 256 5.70 -8.72 11.98
N PHE A 257 6.76 -8.21 11.34
CA PHE A 257 7.54 -8.96 10.36
C PHE A 257 9.01 -9.03 10.79
N PRO A 258 9.52 -10.23 11.14
CA PRO A 258 10.88 -10.38 11.70
C PRO A 258 11.99 -10.04 10.70
N ASN A 259 11.66 -9.91 9.42
CA ASN A 259 12.59 -9.54 8.36
C ASN A 259 12.49 -8.06 7.95
N VAL A 260 11.76 -7.26 8.71
CA VAL A 260 11.62 -5.81 8.52
C VAL A 260 12.22 -5.12 9.73
N HIS A 261 13.10 -4.14 9.53
CA HIS A 261 13.82 -3.44 10.58
C HIS A 261 13.75 -1.93 10.38
N GLU A 262 13.81 -1.16 11.47
CA GLU A 262 13.96 0.28 11.36
C GLU A 262 15.32 0.62 10.72
N LEU A 263 15.34 1.64 9.87
CA LEU A 263 16.52 2.05 9.13
C LEU A 263 16.77 3.54 9.27
N THR A 264 18.01 3.89 9.61
CA THR A 264 18.54 5.25 9.52
C THR A 264 19.70 5.28 8.54
N VAL A 265 19.69 6.23 7.60
CA VAL A 265 20.75 6.42 6.61
C VAL A 265 21.36 7.81 6.76
N ASN A 266 22.62 7.86 7.14
CA ASN A 266 23.40 9.09 7.19
C ASN A 266 24.15 9.29 5.87
N THR A 267 23.76 10.31 5.11
CA THR A 267 24.35 10.64 3.81
C THR A 267 25.43 11.73 3.88
N GLY A 268 25.75 12.23 5.08
CA GLY A 268 26.65 13.37 5.29
C GLY A 268 26.04 14.72 4.92
N ARG A 269 24.75 14.76 4.57
CA ARG A 269 23.96 15.99 4.34
C ARG A 269 23.11 16.31 5.59
N PRO A 270 22.69 17.58 5.79
CA PRO A 270 21.80 17.93 6.89
C PRO A 270 20.49 17.14 6.78
N GLY A 271 20.18 16.36 7.82
CA GLY A 271 19.01 15.47 7.87
C GLY A 271 19.34 14.02 7.51
N ALA A 272 19.26 13.13 8.49
CA ALA A 272 19.32 11.69 8.24
C ALA A 272 18.04 11.24 7.51
N SER A 273 18.19 10.41 6.48
CA SER A 273 17.05 9.72 5.89
C SER A 273 16.63 8.58 6.81
N HIS A 274 15.34 8.32 6.91
CA HIS A 274 14.81 7.27 7.77
C HIS A 274 13.75 6.44 7.03
N GLY A 275 13.47 5.25 7.55
CA GLY A 275 12.45 4.38 6.99
C GLY A 275 12.61 2.93 7.45
N LEU A 276 12.46 1.98 6.53
CA LEU A 276 12.52 0.55 6.82
C LEU A 276 13.53 -0.18 5.93
N TYR A 277 14.28 -1.08 6.55
CA TYR A 277 15.07 -2.12 5.90
C TYR A 277 14.22 -3.38 5.77
N VAL A 278 14.23 -4.00 4.60
CA VAL A 278 13.48 -5.24 4.33
C VAL A 278 14.42 -6.30 3.80
N ARG A 279 14.59 -7.37 4.57
CA ARG A 279 15.29 -8.58 4.16
C ARG A 279 14.31 -9.50 3.42
N GLY A 280 14.10 -9.23 2.14
CA GLY A 280 13.23 -10.01 1.27
C GLY A 280 13.78 -11.42 0.99
N PRO A 281 12.95 -12.39 0.53
CA PRO A 281 13.43 -13.71 0.12
C PRO A 281 14.49 -13.69 -0.99
N GLY A 282 14.44 -12.70 -1.89
CA GLY A 282 15.33 -12.49 -3.02
C GLY A 282 16.54 -11.64 -2.68
N ALA A 283 16.29 -10.39 -2.30
CA ALA A 283 17.28 -9.35 -2.07
C ALA A 283 16.99 -8.58 -0.78
N CYS A 284 17.93 -7.70 -0.43
CA CYS A 284 17.78 -6.76 0.68
C CYS A 284 17.38 -5.40 0.12
N TRP A 285 16.51 -4.69 0.83
CA TRP A 285 15.94 -3.44 0.34
C TRP A 285 15.96 -2.38 1.42
N MET A 286 16.15 -1.13 1.01
CA MET A 286 15.85 0.03 1.84
C MET A 286 14.68 0.81 1.25
N VAL A 287 13.75 1.20 2.12
CA VAL A 287 12.62 2.07 1.82
C VAL A 287 12.76 3.30 2.70
N ILE A 288 13.18 4.41 2.12
CA ILE A 288 13.60 5.61 2.87
C ILE A 288 12.88 6.86 2.41
N THR A 289 12.71 7.81 3.33
CA THR A 289 12.29 9.18 3.03
C THR A 289 13.31 10.19 3.54
N ARG A 290 13.34 11.36 2.91
CA ARG A 290 14.17 12.51 3.31
C ARG A 290 13.45 13.48 4.24
N HIS A 291 12.15 13.26 4.46
CA HIS A 291 11.39 14.07 5.41
C HIS A 291 11.84 13.74 6.84
N GLU A 292 11.63 14.65 7.78
CA GLU A 292 11.90 14.37 9.19
C GLU A 292 10.87 13.38 9.75
N LYS A 293 11.31 12.55 10.70
CA LYS A 293 10.44 11.57 11.35
C LYS A 293 9.27 12.28 12.02
N GLY A 294 8.05 11.89 11.67
CA GLY A 294 6.82 12.46 12.24
C GLY A 294 6.29 13.73 11.56
N LYS A 295 6.92 14.24 10.47
CA LYS A 295 6.32 15.31 9.66
C LYS A 295 5.26 14.75 8.70
N HIS A 296 4.05 15.34 8.71
CA HIS A 296 3.07 15.07 7.66
C HIS A 296 3.54 15.68 6.35
N VAL A 297 3.89 14.84 5.40
CA VAL A 297 4.17 15.28 4.05
C VAL A 297 3.21 14.56 3.10
N VAL A 298 2.38 15.36 2.43
CA VAL A 298 1.49 14.95 1.34
C VAL A 298 1.74 15.93 0.20
N THR A 299 2.97 15.90 -0.31
CA THR A 299 3.44 16.86 -1.32
C THR A 299 3.45 16.26 -2.71
N GLY A 300 3.60 14.93 -2.86
CA GLY A 300 3.75 14.34 -4.19
C GLY A 300 3.37 12.86 -4.30
N ARG A 301 3.64 12.32 -5.49
CA ARG A 301 3.39 10.92 -5.87
C ARG A 301 4.51 9.96 -5.43
N GLN A 302 5.68 10.50 -5.08
CA GLN A 302 6.91 9.77 -4.77
C GLN A 302 7.76 10.49 -3.72
N ASP A 303 7.29 10.51 -2.48
CA ASP A 303 8.02 11.09 -1.33
C ASP A 303 8.89 10.03 -0.60
N VAL A 304 8.94 8.81 -1.17
CA VAL A 304 9.65 7.64 -0.64
C VAL A 304 10.46 6.97 -1.75
N GLN A 305 11.75 6.75 -1.47
CA GLN A 305 12.68 6.06 -2.35
C GLN A 305 12.81 4.58 -1.94
N THR A 306 12.90 3.70 -2.92
CA THR A 306 13.12 2.26 -2.71
C THR A 306 14.38 1.86 -3.44
N ILE A 307 15.32 1.24 -2.75
CA ILE A 307 16.65 0.92 -3.29
C ILE A 307 17.01 -0.51 -2.92
N CYS A 308 17.54 -1.25 -3.89
CA CYS A 308 18.07 -2.60 -3.68
C CYS A 308 19.50 -2.52 -3.13
N LEU A 309 19.77 -3.31 -2.10
CA LEU A 309 21.07 -3.42 -1.44
C LEU A 309 21.70 -4.79 -1.73
N GLU A 310 22.94 -4.76 -2.21
CA GLU A 310 23.80 -5.93 -2.36
C GLU A 310 24.87 -5.93 -1.27
N HIS A 311 25.03 -7.03 -0.55
CA HIS A 311 26.15 -7.19 0.38
C HIS A 311 27.41 -7.48 -0.42
N ILE A 312 28.46 -6.69 -0.18
CA ILE A 312 29.71 -6.77 -0.95
C ILE A 312 30.83 -7.41 -0.14
N ILE A 313 30.89 -7.15 1.16
CA ILE A 313 32.03 -7.62 1.97
C ILE A 313 31.52 -8.14 3.30
N PRO A 314 31.67 -9.44 3.59
CA PRO A 314 31.72 -9.91 4.96
C PRO A 314 33.11 -9.73 5.54
N LYS A 315 33.18 -9.74 6.88
CA LYS A 315 34.41 -9.96 7.62
C LYS A 315 35.06 -11.35 7.42
N ASP A 316 34.48 -12.21 6.58
CA ASP A 316 34.87 -13.63 6.42
C ASP A 316 35.33 -14.01 5.00
N ASP A 317 35.41 -13.06 4.06
CA ASP A 317 35.98 -13.32 2.73
C ASP A 317 37.51 -13.16 2.82
N GLU A 318 38.22 -14.27 3.06
CA GLU A 318 39.68 -14.27 3.27
C GLU A 318 40.46 -13.55 2.16
N LYS A 319 40.03 -13.65 0.89
CA LYS A 319 40.73 -12.99 -0.21
C LYS A 319 40.54 -11.48 -0.16
N MET A 320 39.31 -11.02 0.07
CA MET A 320 39.01 -9.60 0.23
C MET A 320 39.63 -9.01 1.49
N LEU A 321 39.60 -9.74 2.61
CA LEU A 321 40.25 -9.35 3.86
C LEU A 321 41.76 -9.28 3.72
N THR A 322 42.37 -10.24 3.04
CA THR A 322 43.81 -10.22 2.78
C THR A 322 44.19 -8.99 1.97
N ALA A 323 43.46 -8.70 0.89
CA ALA A 323 43.67 -7.49 0.10
C ALA A 323 43.45 -6.21 0.92
N LEU A 324 42.41 -6.17 1.77
CA LEU A 324 42.13 -5.06 2.68
C LEU A 324 43.21 -4.87 3.75
N LYS A 325 43.77 -5.96 4.30
CA LYS A 325 44.85 -5.92 5.29
C LYS A 325 46.17 -5.48 4.67
N VAL A 326 46.49 -5.96 3.47
CA VAL A 326 47.65 -5.48 2.69
C VAL A 326 47.49 -3.98 2.44
N PHE A 327 46.30 -3.55 2.02
CA PHE A 327 46.01 -2.14 1.85
C PHE A 327 46.18 -1.32 3.14
N ALA A 328 45.58 -1.77 4.24
CA ALA A 328 45.66 -1.09 5.53
C ALA A 328 47.10 -1.02 6.08
N LYS A 329 47.94 -2.00 5.77
CA LYS A 329 49.34 -2.05 6.19
C LYS A 329 50.21 -1.04 5.44
N HIS A 330 49.98 -0.89 4.13
CA HIS A 330 50.81 -0.04 3.29
C HIS A 330 50.29 1.38 3.16
N GLY A 331 48.96 1.56 3.13
CA GLY A 331 48.31 2.85 3.04
C GLY A 331 48.63 3.66 1.77
N ASP A 332 49.29 3.03 0.79
CA ASP A 332 49.75 3.69 -0.43
C ASP A 332 48.73 3.61 -1.57
N LYS A 333 48.97 4.39 -2.62
CA LYS A 333 48.08 4.48 -3.78
C LYS A 333 48.01 3.15 -4.56
N GLU A 334 49.12 2.42 -4.64
CA GLU A 334 49.23 1.19 -5.42
C GLU A 334 48.41 0.05 -4.81
N SER A 335 48.48 -0.10 -3.48
CA SER A 335 47.68 -1.04 -2.72
C SER A 335 46.19 -0.68 -2.74
N PHE A 336 45.84 0.62 -2.78
CA PHE A 336 44.46 1.06 -3.02
C PHE A 336 43.95 0.65 -4.40
N GLU A 337 44.73 0.91 -5.46
CA GLU A 337 44.38 0.57 -6.84
C GLU A 337 44.24 -0.96 -7.02
N SER A 338 45.09 -1.74 -6.35
CA SER A 338 45.00 -3.20 -6.34
C SER A 338 43.69 -3.68 -5.69
N TRP A 339 43.32 -3.10 -4.55
CA TRP A 339 42.04 -3.39 -3.90
C TRP A 339 40.83 -2.95 -4.76
N GLN A 340 40.88 -1.78 -5.39
CA GLN A 340 39.84 -1.32 -6.32
C GLN A 340 39.68 -2.27 -7.51
N LYS A 341 40.79 -2.75 -8.10
CA LYS A 341 40.77 -3.75 -9.18
C LYS A 341 40.14 -5.05 -8.72
N LEU A 342 40.45 -5.50 -7.50
CA LEU A 342 39.84 -6.71 -6.93
C LEU A 342 38.33 -6.54 -6.70
N LEU A 343 37.90 -5.41 -6.14
CA LEU A 343 36.47 -5.07 -5.99
C LEU A 343 35.74 -5.05 -7.34
N SER A 344 36.34 -4.41 -8.34
CA SER A 344 35.79 -4.33 -9.69
C SER A 344 35.67 -5.71 -10.33
N LYS A 345 36.71 -6.55 -10.19
CA LYS A 345 36.71 -7.91 -10.75
C LYS A 345 35.70 -8.82 -10.05
N THR A 346 35.65 -8.80 -8.71
CA THR A 346 34.84 -9.71 -7.90
C THR A 346 33.37 -9.29 -7.87
N TYR A 347 33.09 -8.00 -7.72
CA TYR A 347 31.74 -7.48 -7.50
C TYR A 347 31.21 -6.62 -8.66
N ARG A 348 31.97 -6.44 -9.74
CA ARG A 348 31.61 -5.58 -10.87
C ARG A 348 31.26 -4.16 -10.41
N ILE A 349 32.05 -3.64 -9.49
CA ILE A 349 31.92 -2.28 -8.95
C ILE A 349 33.00 -1.44 -9.61
N GLN A 350 32.60 -0.50 -10.46
CA GLN A 350 33.50 0.55 -10.93
C GLN A 350 33.44 1.69 -9.92
N ILE A 351 34.51 1.86 -9.15
CA ILE A 351 34.73 3.06 -8.33
C ILE A 351 35.32 4.09 -9.29
N ASN A 352 34.47 4.86 -9.96
CA ASN A 352 34.96 5.94 -10.82
C ASN A 352 35.49 7.08 -9.91
N ASN A 353 36.72 7.52 -10.15
CA ASN A 353 37.33 8.68 -9.47
C ASN A 353 36.72 10.02 -9.91
N THR A 354 35.81 10.01 -10.87
CA THR A 354 35.14 11.17 -11.45
C THR A 354 33.68 11.22 -11.03
N GLU A 355 33.13 12.44 -10.97
CA GLU A 355 31.78 12.84 -10.55
C GLU A 355 30.63 12.26 -11.42
N ASP A 356 30.70 10.98 -11.80
CA ASP A 356 29.61 10.28 -12.47
C ASP A 356 28.53 9.94 -11.44
N TYR A 357 27.45 10.72 -11.51
CA TYR A 357 26.24 10.65 -10.68
C TYR A 357 25.47 9.32 -10.78
N PHE A 358 25.91 8.38 -11.63
CA PHE A 358 25.36 7.02 -11.74
C PHE A 358 26.14 5.97 -10.92
N SER A 359 27.20 6.39 -10.20
CA SER A 359 27.98 5.50 -9.34
C SER A 359 27.15 4.95 -8.17
N SER A 360 27.14 3.64 -8.04
CA SER A 360 26.49 2.93 -6.95
C SER A 360 27.03 3.40 -5.60
N GLN A 361 26.18 4.02 -4.78
CA GLN A 361 26.54 4.42 -3.42
C GLN A 361 26.88 3.18 -2.57
N ILE A 362 27.95 3.27 -1.78
CA ILE A 362 28.33 2.24 -0.82
C ILE A 362 27.91 2.71 0.56
N TYR A 363 27.33 1.81 1.34
CA TYR A 363 26.98 2.05 2.73
C TYR A 363 27.72 1.07 3.64
N SER A 364 27.88 1.46 4.90
CA SER A 364 28.42 0.61 5.95
C SER A 364 27.51 0.65 7.17
N ASP A 365 27.28 -0.51 7.79
CA ASP A 365 26.69 -0.62 9.14
C ASP A 365 27.78 -0.72 10.23
N GLY A 366 29.05 -0.63 9.85
CA GLY A 366 30.21 -0.86 10.73
C GLY A 366 30.72 -2.32 10.74
N LYS A 367 29.90 -3.29 10.31
CA LYS A 367 30.27 -4.71 10.19
C LYS A 367 30.42 -5.15 8.73
N ASN A 368 29.54 -4.69 7.87
CA ASN A 368 29.34 -5.08 6.48
C ASN A 368 29.37 -3.86 5.55
N LEU A 369 29.74 -4.08 4.29
CA LEU A 369 29.55 -3.09 3.22
C LEU A 369 28.40 -3.49 2.29
N TYR A 370 27.61 -2.50 1.92
CA TYR A 370 26.44 -2.61 1.07
C TYR A 370 26.62 -1.74 -0.16
N ARG A 371 26.21 -2.22 -1.33
CA ARG A 371 26.13 -1.43 -2.56
C ARG A 371 24.68 -1.18 -2.92
N SER A 372 24.37 0.07 -3.22
CA SER A 372 23.14 0.45 -3.91
C SER A 372 23.19 -0.05 -5.35
N LEU A 373 22.22 -0.88 -5.73
CA LEU A 373 22.07 -1.36 -7.10
C LEU A 373 21.17 -0.46 -7.96
N GLY A 374 20.65 0.62 -7.38
CA GLY A 374 19.74 1.56 -8.02
C GLY A 374 18.38 1.62 -7.33
N SER A 375 17.66 2.72 -7.60
CA SER A 375 16.30 2.89 -7.11
C SER A 375 15.30 2.18 -8.04
N ILE A 376 14.22 1.69 -7.44
CA ILE A 376 13.05 1.19 -8.17
C ILE A 376 11.85 2.09 -7.92
N CYS A 377 10.98 2.17 -8.91
CA CYS A 377 9.69 2.84 -8.78
C CYS A 377 8.62 1.80 -8.48
N ILE A 378 7.93 1.96 -7.36
CA ILE A 378 6.68 1.25 -7.06
C ILE A 378 5.58 2.30 -7.14
N ASP A 379 4.82 2.27 -8.23
CA ASP A 379 3.83 3.29 -8.53
C ASP A 379 2.65 3.23 -7.55
N GLN A 380 2.36 4.38 -6.94
CA GLN A 380 1.12 4.59 -6.21
C GLN A 380 -0.01 4.91 -7.22
N THR A 381 -1.14 4.22 -7.12
CA THR A 381 -2.32 4.45 -7.98
C THR A 381 -2.96 5.81 -7.70
N GLU A 382 -2.93 6.26 -6.45
CA GLU A 382 -3.55 7.51 -6.00
C GLU A 382 -2.52 8.62 -5.77
N SER A 383 -2.93 9.85 -6.05
CA SER A 383 -2.20 11.06 -5.64
C SER A 383 -2.60 11.45 -4.22
N ARG A 384 -1.69 12.05 -3.44
CA ARG A 384 -1.90 12.51 -2.06
C ARG A 384 -1.93 11.40 -1.00
N VAL A 385 -1.07 10.40 -1.15
CA VAL A 385 -0.90 9.33 -0.16
C VAL A 385 0.16 9.73 0.87
N SER A 386 -0.09 9.44 2.15
CA SER A 386 0.85 9.76 3.23
C SER A 386 2.21 9.06 3.03
N VAL A 387 3.29 9.66 3.53
CA VAL A 387 4.63 9.04 3.49
C VAL A 387 4.63 7.68 4.18
N GLY A 388 3.94 7.51 5.31
CA GLY A 388 3.88 6.23 6.01
C GLY A 388 3.17 5.15 5.19
N ASP A 389 2.07 5.48 4.49
CA ASP A 389 1.39 4.54 3.60
C ASP A 389 2.23 4.23 2.35
N GLN A 390 2.98 5.21 1.84
CA GLN A 390 3.97 5.01 0.78
C GLN A 390 5.08 4.05 1.20
N ILE A 391 5.61 4.17 2.42
CA ILE A 391 6.59 3.23 2.99
C ILE A 391 5.96 1.85 3.14
N ALA A 392 4.79 1.77 3.77
CA ALA A 392 4.10 0.52 4.06
C ALA A 392 3.78 -0.27 2.79
N SER A 393 3.25 0.38 1.75
CA SER A 393 2.93 -0.29 0.49
C SER A 393 4.17 -0.91 -0.16
N ARG A 394 5.29 -0.18 -0.19
CA ARG A 394 6.57 -0.65 -0.71
C ARG A 394 7.09 -1.83 0.10
N VAL A 395 7.08 -1.72 1.43
CA VAL A 395 7.53 -2.80 2.33
C VAL A 395 6.71 -4.08 2.12
N MET A 396 5.39 -3.98 2.01
CA MET A 396 4.52 -5.14 1.78
C MET A 396 4.83 -5.86 0.46
N VAL A 397 5.20 -5.12 -0.59
CA VAL A 397 5.66 -5.71 -1.85
C VAL A 397 7.02 -6.41 -1.66
N LEU A 398 7.94 -5.81 -0.90
CA LEU A 398 9.32 -6.29 -0.78
C LEU A 398 9.49 -7.46 0.19
N ILE A 399 8.60 -7.62 1.19
CA ILE A 399 8.58 -8.78 2.08
C ILE A 399 8.46 -10.10 1.27
N ASN A 400 7.85 -10.04 0.08
CA ASN A 400 7.75 -11.18 -0.84
C ASN A 400 8.29 -10.84 -2.23
N ASP A 401 9.42 -10.13 -2.31
CA ASP A 401 10.04 -9.67 -3.56
C ASP A 401 10.15 -10.75 -4.67
N LYS A 402 10.51 -11.99 -4.33
CA LYS A 402 10.55 -13.13 -5.28
C LYS A 402 9.21 -13.42 -5.94
N LYS A 403 8.09 -13.26 -5.22
CA LYS A 403 6.75 -13.47 -5.77
C LYS A 403 6.28 -12.24 -6.57
N ASN A 404 6.74 -11.05 -6.18
CA ASN A 404 6.31 -9.79 -6.75
C ASN A 404 7.15 -9.30 -7.94
N ILE A 405 8.23 -10.01 -8.27
CA ILE A 405 9.14 -9.61 -9.36
C ILE A 405 8.45 -9.52 -10.72
N ASP A 406 7.50 -10.40 -11.00
CA ASP A 406 6.75 -10.39 -12.25
C ASP A 406 5.67 -9.28 -12.27
N SER A 407 5.15 -8.92 -11.09
CA SER A 407 4.07 -7.95 -10.88
C SER A 407 4.55 -6.49 -10.94
N VAL A 408 5.80 -6.23 -10.57
CA VAL A 408 6.38 -4.87 -10.58
C VAL A 408 7.46 -4.78 -11.64
N SER A 409 7.21 -3.99 -12.70
CA SER A 409 8.09 -3.89 -13.86
C SER A 409 9.54 -3.51 -13.50
N THR A 410 9.71 -2.62 -12.53
CA THR A 410 11.03 -2.15 -12.07
C THR A 410 11.78 -3.15 -11.20
N LEU A 411 11.10 -4.19 -10.65
CA LEU A 411 11.75 -5.29 -9.95
C LEU A 411 12.39 -6.30 -10.90
N ARG A 412 11.89 -6.44 -12.14
CA ARG A 412 12.30 -7.51 -13.07
C ARG A 412 13.80 -7.54 -13.35
N GLY A 413 14.47 -6.38 -13.37
CA GLY A 413 15.92 -6.30 -13.62
C GLY A 413 16.80 -6.74 -12.44
N TYR A 414 16.20 -7.06 -11.29
CA TYR A 414 16.92 -7.41 -10.06
C TYR A 414 16.92 -8.92 -9.75
N ASP A 415 16.26 -9.74 -10.57
CA ASP A 415 16.26 -11.21 -10.45
C ASP A 415 17.67 -11.81 -10.39
N LYS A 416 18.59 -11.25 -11.18
CA LYS A 416 20.02 -11.64 -11.24
C LYS A 416 20.78 -11.42 -9.93
N TYR A 417 20.22 -10.69 -8.98
CA TYR A 417 20.79 -10.49 -7.65
C TYR A 417 20.14 -11.39 -6.59
N PHE A 418 19.07 -12.11 -6.93
CA PHE A 418 18.41 -13.01 -6.01
C PHE A 418 19.27 -14.22 -5.70
N GLY A 419 19.37 -14.57 -4.41
CA GLY A 419 20.18 -15.71 -3.97
C GLY A 419 21.68 -15.43 -3.86
N LYS A 420 22.12 -14.18 -4.08
CA LYS A 420 23.48 -13.78 -3.68
C LYS A 420 23.68 -13.98 -2.18
N LYS A 421 24.94 -14.21 -1.80
CA LYS A 421 25.33 -14.41 -0.39
C LYS A 421 24.95 -13.17 0.41
N ARG A 422 24.26 -13.38 1.52
CA ARG A 422 23.80 -12.34 2.45
C ARG A 422 24.42 -12.62 3.80
N PHE A 423 24.79 -11.56 4.50
CA PHE A 423 25.43 -11.62 5.81
C PHE A 423 24.46 -11.15 6.89
N GLU A 424 24.81 -11.39 8.13
CA GLU A 424 24.07 -10.88 9.27
C GLU A 424 24.43 -9.41 9.50
N GLU A 425 23.42 -8.55 9.45
CA GLU A 425 23.53 -7.10 9.64
C GLU A 425 23.82 -6.74 11.10
N ASP A 426 24.44 -5.58 11.34
CA ASP A 426 24.66 -5.05 12.70
C ASP A 426 23.48 -4.17 13.14
N PHE A 427 22.55 -4.75 13.88
CA PHE A 427 21.41 -4.03 14.45
C PHE A 427 21.73 -3.54 15.86
N LYS A 428 21.54 -2.24 16.11
CA LYS A 428 21.64 -1.64 17.45
C LYS A 428 20.25 -1.21 17.89
N ASP A 429 19.77 -1.79 18.98
CA ASP A 429 18.42 -1.57 19.51
C ASP A 429 17.30 -1.78 18.46
N GLY A 430 17.48 -2.78 17.58
CA GLY A 430 16.52 -3.09 16.50
C GLY A 430 16.61 -2.18 15.27
N VAL A 431 17.52 -1.20 15.27
CA VAL A 431 17.72 -0.26 14.18
C VAL A 431 18.97 -0.61 13.38
N LEU A 432 18.85 -0.69 12.05
CA LEU A 432 19.99 -0.72 11.14
C LEU A 432 20.43 0.72 10.86
N SER A 433 21.69 1.04 11.15
CA SER A 433 22.26 2.36 10.87
C SER A 433 23.25 2.26 9.73
N LEU A 434 22.94 2.87 8.60
CA LEU A 434 23.81 2.91 7.43
C LEU A 434 24.49 4.26 7.28
N GLN A 435 25.81 4.25 7.10
CA GLN A 435 26.60 5.44 6.81
C GLN A 435 27.13 5.37 5.38
N ASN A 436 27.06 6.48 4.64
CA ASN A 436 27.65 6.57 3.31
C ASN A 436 29.18 6.35 3.39
N PHE A 437 29.66 5.30 2.74
CA PHE A 437 31.06 4.92 2.73
C PHE A 437 31.72 5.41 1.44
N LYS A 438 32.57 6.44 1.57
CA LYS A 438 33.43 6.89 0.47
C LYS A 438 34.74 6.11 0.52
N PRO A 439 35.07 5.28 -0.48
CA PRO A 439 36.32 4.54 -0.48
C PRO A 439 37.52 5.51 -0.53
N SER A 440 38.28 5.56 0.57
CA SER A 440 39.55 6.26 0.67
C SER A 440 40.46 5.48 1.60
N THR A 441 41.78 5.70 1.53
CA THR A 441 42.74 5.03 2.44
C THR A 441 42.33 5.19 3.90
N LYS A 442 42.06 6.42 4.31
CA LYS A 442 41.63 6.73 5.67
C LYS A 442 40.35 5.99 6.05
N ASN A 443 39.30 6.08 5.22
CA ASN A 443 37.99 5.53 5.55
C ASN A 443 37.98 4.00 5.63
N VAL A 444 38.78 3.33 4.79
CA VAL A 444 38.93 1.86 4.85
C VAL A 444 39.67 1.46 6.12
N ILE A 445 40.73 2.17 6.51
CA ILE A 445 41.47 1.91 7.76
C ILE A 445 40.57 2.15 8.97
N ASP A 446 39.82 3.26 8.99
CA ASP A 446 38.90 3.59 10.08
C ASP A 446 37.81 2.51 10.23
N TRP A 447 37.22 2.06 9.11
CA TRP A 447 36.23 0.98 9.10
C TRP A 447 36.80 -0.35 9.61
N LEU A 448 38.00 -0.75 9.17
CA LEU A 448 38.65 -1.99 9.62
C LEU A 448 38.98 -1.97 11.12
N SER A 449 39.33 -0.79 11.63
CA SER A 449 39.69 -0.59 13.04
C SER A 449 38.47 -0.46 13.96
N GLY A 450 37.26 -0.41 13.39
CA GLY A 450 36.03 -0.13 14.14
C GLY A 450 35.90 1.31 14.64
N ASN A 451 36.74 2.22 14.12
CA ASN A 451 36.70 3.64 14.45
C ASN A 451 35.50 4.31 13.76
N LYS A 452 35.01 5.41 14.34
CA LYS A 452 33.98 6.22 13.68
C LYS A 452 34.57 6.81 12.39
N MET A 453 33.94 6.48 11.26
CA MET A 453 34.26 7.05 9.96
C MET A 453 33.94 8.56 9.96
N SER A 454 34.90 9.38 9.53
CA SER A 454 34.80 10.86 9.52
C SER A 454 34.11 11.43 8.31
#